data_AF-A0A150WN74-F1
#
_entry.id   AF-A0A150WN74-F1
#
_cell.length_a   1.000
_cell.length_b   1.000
_cell.length_c   1.000
_cell.angle_alpha   90.00
_cell.angle_beta   90.00
_cell.angle_gamma   90.00
#
_symmetry.space_group_name_H-M   'P 1'
#
loop_
_entity.id
_entity.type
_entity.pdbx_description
1 polymer ?
#
loop_
_entity_poly.entity_id
_entity_poly.type
_entity_poly.pdbx_seq_one_letter_code
_entity_poly.pdbx_strand_id
1 'polypeptide(L)'
;MSIDFVTFMAALIFSVGVWLLLSREWLKTIMGISMLGHAVNILLLQSSGEAADIFPQALILTAIVIGLGLQTLLLVFAYFARKKESVEDVDQLKEVP
;
A
#
# COMPACT_ATOMS: atom_id res chain seq x y z
N MET A 1 23.51 -4.79 -8.85
CA MET A 1 22.96 -4.60 -7.48
C MET A 1 22.71 -5.99 -6.92
N SER A 2 23.19 -6.32 -5.72
CA SER A 2 22.99 -7.67 -5.17
C SER A 2 21.52 -7.91 -4.82
N ILE A 3 21.04 -9.13 -5.04
CA ILE A 3 19.69 -9.60 -4.69
C ILE A 3 19.39 -9.29 -3.20
N ASP A 4 20.40 -9.47 -2.34
CA ASP A 4 20.30 -9.23 -0.90
C ASP A 4 19.92 -7.78 -0.55
N PHE A 5 20.44 -6.80 -1.30
CA PHE A 5 20.15 -5.39 -1.05
C PHE A 5 18.67 -5.05 -1.33
N VAL A 6 18.13 -5.56 -2.45
CA VAL A 6 16.74 -5.29 -2.85
C VAL A 6 15.77 -5.94 -1.87
N THR A 7 16.05 -7.17 -1.42
CA THR A 7 15.23 -7.85 -0.42
C THR A 7 15.24 -7.12 0.93
N PHE A 8 16.39 -6.62 1.37
CA PHE A 8 16.48 -5.82 2.60
C PHE A 8 15.67 -4.52 2.50
N MET A 9 15.77 -3.80 1.38
CA MET A 9 14.99 -2.59 1.13
C MET A 9 13.48 -2.88 1.10
N ALA A 10 13.07 -3.94 0.40
CA ALA A 10 11.68 -4.35 0.35
C ALA A 10 11.14 -4.75 1.75
N ALA A 11 11.94 -5.44 2.56
CA ALA A 11 11.59 -5.79 3.93
C ALA A 11 11.43 -4.54 4.83
N LEU A 12 12.25 -3.51 4.64
CA LEU A 12 12.13 -2.24 5.35
C LEU A 12 10.83 -1.52 4.96
N ILE A 13 10.54 -1.39 3.66
CA ILE A 13 9.29 -0.78 3.17
C ILE A 13 8.08 -1.58 3.66
N PHE A 14 8.14 -2.91 3.64
CA PHE A 14 7.09 -3.78 4.13
C PHE A 14 6.84 -3.57 5.64
N SER A 15 7.90 -3.49 6.44
CA SER A 15 7.80 -3.25 7.88
C SER A 15 7.18 -1.90 8.20
N VAL A 16 7.59 -0.83 7.49
CA VAL A 16 6.98 0.50 7.63
C VAL A 16 5.51 0.49 7.18
N GLY A 17 5.19 -0.21 6.10
CA GLY A 17 3.83 -0.37 5.61
C GLY A 17 2.92 -1.07 6.60
N VAL A 18 3.37 -2.17 7.21
CA VAL A 18 2.63 -2.88 8.28
C VAL A 18 2.44 -1.98 9.49
N TRP A 19 3.48 -1.25 9.91
CA TRP A 19 3.38 -0.34 11.05
C TRP A 19 2.37 0.80 10.81
N LEU A 20 2.37 1.39 9.61
CA LEU A 20 1.39 2.41 9.21
C LEU A 20 -0.03 1.84 9.10
N LEU A 21 -0.18 0.58 8.69
CA LEU A 21 -1.48 -0.08 8.60
C LEU A 21 -2.16 -0.23 9.97
N LEU A 22 -1.37 -0.36 11.04
CA LEU A 22 -1.85 -0.41 12.42
C LEU A 22 -2.06 0.98 13.06
N SER A 23 -1.85 2.06 12.30
CA SER A 23 -2.03 3.40 12.83
C SER A 23 -3.51 3.74 13.06
N ARG A 24 -3.75 4.64 14.00
CA ARG A 24 -5.10 5.13 14.35
C ARG A 24 -5.62 6.20 13.40
N GLU A 25 -4.82 6.64 12.43
CA GLU A 25 -5.18 7.72 11.52
C GLU A 25 -5.53 7.14 10.14
N TRP A 26 -6.73 7.44 9.64
CA TRP A 26 -7.22 6.92 8.36
C TRP A 26 -6.26 7.15 7.18
N LEU A 27 -5.63 8.32 7.12
CA LEU A 27 -4.66 8.64 6.08
C LEU A 27 -3.36 7.83 6.20
N LYS A 28 -2.88 7.60 7.43
CA LYS A 28 -1.68 6.77 7.66
C LYS A 28 -1.96 5.31 7.32
N THR A 29 -3.15 4.79 7.62
CA THR A 29 -3.58 3.45 7.20
C THR A 29 -3.62 3.32 5.68
N ILE A 30 -4.17 4.31 4.97
CA ILE A 30 -4.21 4.34 3.49
C ILE A 30 -2.79 4.43 2.89
N MET A 31 -1.89 5.21 3.50
CA MET A 31 -0.48 5.25 3.11
C MET A 31 0.23 3.92 3.36
N GLY A 32 -0.10 3.22 4.46
CA GLY A 32 0.41 1.88 4.77
C GLY A 32 0.04 0.86 3.70
N ILE A 33 -1.23 0.84 3.26
CA ILE A 33 -1.71 -0.03 2.18
C ILE A 33 -0.95 0.24 0.88
N SER A 34 -0.74 1.51 0.52
CA SER A 34 0.05 1.88 -0.65
C SER A 34 1.51 1.44 -0.56
N MET A 35 2.17 1.65 0.57
CA MET A 35 3.55 1.22 0.77
C MET A 35 3.71 -0.31 0.67
N LEU A 36 2.74 -1.07 1.20
CA LEU A 36 2.74 -2.54 1.07
C LEU A 36 2.62 -2.97 -0.40
N GLY A 37 1.76 -2.32 -1.18
CA GLY A 37 1.64 -2.57 -2.62
C GLY A 37 2.97 -2.33 -3.36
N HIS A 38 3.68 -1.24 -3.02
CA HIS A 38 5.00 -0.97 -3.60
C HIS A 38 6.06 -2.00 -3.19
N ALA A 39 6.08 -2.44 -1.93
CA ALA A 39 7.00 -3.50 -1.48
C ALA A 39 6.78 -4.82 -2.23
N VAL A 40 5.51 -5.21 -2.43
CA VAL A 40 5.16 -6.42 -3.21
C VAL A 40 5.59 -6.29 -4.66
N ASN A 41 5.37 -5.14 -5.30
CA ASN A 41 5.78 -4.92 -6.69
C ASN A 41 7.31 -5.01 -6.87
N ILE A 42 8.09 -4.52 -5.90
CA ILE A 42 9.56 -4.65 -5.92
C ILE A 42 9.98 -6.12 -5.78
N LEU A 43 9.35 -6.87 -4.88
CA LEU A 43 9.65 -8.29 -4.69
C LEU A 43 9.27 -9.15 -5.90
N LEU A 44 8.16 -8.83 -6.57
CA LEU A 44 7.76 -9.49 -7.82
C LEU A 44 8.72 -9.19 -8.97
N LEU A 45 9.21 -7.95 -9.06
CA LEU A 45 10.23 -7.59 -10.06
C LEU A 45 11.56 -8.29 -9.77
N GLN A 46 11.88 -8.53 -8.50
CA GLN A 46 13.08 -9.25 -8.12
C GLN A 46 12.97 -10.76 -8.41
N SER A 47 11.77 -11.35 -8.23
CA SER A 47 11.55 -12.77 -8.50
C SER A 47 11.46 -13.10 -9.99
N SER A 48 11.22 -12.10 -10.85
CA SER A 48 11.05 -12.28 -12.30
C SER A 48 12.32 -12.59 -13.10
N GLY A 49 13.50 -12.67 -12.46
CA GLY A 49 14.74 -12.96 -13.17
C GLY A 49 15.19 -11.83 -14.09
N GLU A 50 15.66 -12.15 -15.30
CA GLU A 50 16.08 -11.12 -16.27
C GLU A 50 14.90 -10.21 -16.63
N ALA A 51 15.15 -8.90 -16.65
CA ALA A 51 14.18 -7.83 -16.92
C ALA A 51 13.53 -7.87 -18.32
N ALA A 52 13.71 -8.95 -19.08
CA ALA A 52 13.11 -9.18 -20.39
C ALA A 52 11.90 -10.13 -20.35
N ASP A 53 11.63 -10.81 -19.23
CA ASP A 53 10.47 -11.70 -19.15
C ASP A 53 9.17 -10.89 -19.08
N ILE A 54 8.37 -11.03 -20.14
CA ILE A 54 7.11 -10.31 -20.36
C ILE A 54 5.99 -10.76 -19.42
N PHE A 55 6.06 -11.99 -18.90
CA PHE A 55 5.00 -12.54 -18.05
C PHE A 55 4.94 -11.86 -16.68
N PRO A 56 6.01 -11.85 -15.87
CA PRO A 56 5.98 -11.16 -14.58
C PRO A 56 5.77 -9.64 -14.72
N GLN A 57 6.28 -9.02 -15.78
CA GLN A 57 6.09 -7.58 -16.02
C GLN A 57 4.63 -7.20 -16.26
N ALA A 58 3.90 -8.01 -17.04
CA ALA A 58 2.47 -7.81 -17.24
C ALA A 58 1.70 -7.92 -15.92
N LEU A 59 2.05 -8.91 -15.07
CA LEU A 59 1.44 -9.09 -13.75
C LEU A 59 1.69 -7.88 -12.84
N ILE A 60 2.91 -7.34 -12.83
CA ILE A 60 3.26 -6.14 -12.04
C ILE A 60 2.46 -4.93 -12.52
N LEU A 61 2.32 -4.73 -13.84
CA LEU A 61 1.53 -3.61 -14.37
C LEU A 61 0.05 -3.73 -13.96
N THR A 62 -0.52 -4.94 -14.01
CA THR A 62 -1.88 -5.19 -13.52
C THR A 62 -2.01 -4.88 -12.02
N ALA A 63 -1.04 -5.32 -11.21
CA ALA A 63 -1.02 -5.03 -9.78
C ALA A 63 -0.93 -3.51 -9.50
N ILE A 64 -0.13 -2.77 -10.27
CA ILE A 64 -0.01 -1.31 -10.15
C ILE A 64 -1.34 -0.62 -10.48
N VAL A 65 -2.00 -1.00 -11.58
CA VAL A 65 -3.28 -0.36 -11.98
C VAL A 65 -4.38 -0.65 -10.97
N ILE A 66 -4.48 -1.89 -10.48
CA ILE A 66 -5.43 -2.25 -9.41
C ILE A 66 -5.11 -1.46 -8.13
N GLY A 67 -3.84 -1.37 -7.75
CA GLY A 67 -3.38 -0.60 -6.60
C GLY A 67 -3.76 0.87 -6.68
N LEU A 68 -3.56 1.52 -7.84
CA LEU A 68 -3.95 2.92 -8.04
C LEU A 68 -5.48 3.13 -7.99
N GLY A 69 -6.25 2.18 -8.54
CA GLY A 69 -7.71 2.20 -8.47
C GLY A 69 -8.22 2.09 -7.03
N LEU A 70 -7.70 1.12 -6.27
CA LEU A 70 -8.05 0.94 -4.85
C LEU A 70 -7.59 2.13 -4.00
N GLN A 71 -6.40 2.68 -4.26
CA GLN A 71 -5.89 3.83 -3.51
C GLN A 71 -6.76 5.07 -3.72
N THR A 72 -7.16 5.33 -4.97
CA THR A 72 -8.07 6.43 -5.29
C THR A 72 -9.44 6.23 -4.63
N LEU A 73 -9.97 5.01 -4.67
CA LEU A 73 -11.23 4.67 -4.02
C LEU A 73 -11.19 4.92 -2.51
N LEU A 74 -10.14 4.44 -1.84
CA LEU A 74 -9.96 4.63 -0.39
C LEU A 74 -9.77 6.10 -0.03
N LEU A 75 -9.04 6.87 -0.83
CA LEU A 75 -8.87 8.31 -0.62
C LEU A 75 -10.19 9.07 -0.79
N VAL A 76 -10.99 8.74 -1.81
CA VAL A 76 -12.31 9.34 -2.01
C VAL A 76 -13.25 8.98 -0.85
N PHE A 77 -13.22 7.73 -0.39
CA PHE A 77 -14.00 7.31 0.77
C PHE A 77 -13.57 8.04 2.05
N ALA A 78 -12.27 8.14 2.31
CA ALA A 78 -11.74 8.89 3.44
C ALA A 78 -12.10 10.38 3.37
N TYR A 79 -12.03 10.99 2.18
CA TYR A 79 -12.49 12.37 1.99
C TYR A 79 -13.98 12.53 2.32
N PHE A 80 -14.82 11.59 1.87
CA PHE A 80 -16.25 11.62 2.16
C PHE A 80 -16.56 11.40 3.63
N ALA A 81 -15.87 10.45 4.28
CA ALA A 81 -15.97 10.20 5.72
C ALA A 81 -15.60 11.46 6.51
N ARG A 82 -14.48 12.11 6.16
CA ARG A 82 -14.04 13.38 6.77
C ARG A 82 -15.01 14.54 6.58
N LYS A 83 -15.75 14.57 5.47
CA LYS A 83 -16.78 15.58 5.22
C LYS A 83 -18.00 15.38 6.13
N LYS A 84 -18.32 14.13 6.47
CA LYS A 84 -19.49 13.78 7.29
C LYS A 84 -19.17 13.81 8.79
N GLU A 85 -17.95 13.42 9.16
CA GLU A 85 -17.45 13.38 10.53
C GLU A 85 -16.05 13.99 10.55
N SER A 86 -15.81 15.02 11.36
CA SER A 86 -14.50 15.69 11.48
C SER A 86 -13.49 14.86 12.27
N VAL A 87 -13.51 13.55 12.08
CA VAL A 87 -12.78 12.57 12.88
C VAL A 87 -11.68 11.95 12.02
N GLU A 88 -10.43 12.24 12.37
CA GLU A 88 -9.24 11.63 11.75
C GLU A 88 -8.79 10.36 12.49
N ASP A 89 -9.19 10.22 13.74
CA ASP A 89 -8.86 9.12 14.65
C ASP A 89 -9.93 8.03 14.60
N VAL A 90 -9.55 6.83 14.18
CA VAL A 90 -10.44 5.68 14.04
C VAL A 90 -11.13 5.33 15.37
N ASP A 91 -10.51 5.58 16.52
CA ASP A 91 -11.08 5.23 17.84
C ASP A 91 -12.21 6.15 18.30
N GLN A 92 -12.32 7.33 17.69
CA GLN A 92 -13.42 8.27 17.95
C GLN A 92 -14.70 7.88 17.22
N LEU A 93 -14.68 6.84 16.38
CA LEU A 93 -15.88 6.24 15.77
C LEU A 93 -16.70 5.39 16.76
N LYS A 94 -16.51 5.57 18.06
CA LYS A 94 -17.35 4.95 19.08
C LYS A 94 -18.56 5.83 19.35
N GLU A 95 -19.72 5.18 19.25
CA GLU A 95 -21.06 5.60 19.65
C GLU A 95 -21.95 6.18 18.54
N VAL A 96 -22.19 5.39 17.49
CA VAL A 96 -23.50 5.40 16.82
C VAL A 96 -24.36 4.32 17.50
N PRO A 97 -25.54 4.63 18.07
CA PRO A 97 -26.45 3.64 18.64
C PRO A 97 -26.99 2.64 17.61
#